data_AF-A0A1D2SG68-F1
#
_entry.id   AF-A0A1D2SG68-F1
#
_cell.length_a   1.000
_cell.length_b   1.000
_cell.length_c   1.000
_cell.angle_alpha   90.00
_cell.angle_beta   90.00
_cell.angle_gamma   90.00
#
_symmetry.space_group_name_H-M   'P 1'
#
loop_
_entity.id
_entity.type
_entity.pdbx_description
1 polymer ?
#
loop_
_entity_poly.entity_id
_entity_poly.type
_entity_poly.pdbx_seq_one_letter_code
_entity_poly.pdbx_strand_id
1 'polypeptide(L)'
;MTSDTSERGLERLICTALTGAPCDPGVPANMVQQRPATYAAGWICGAAEEYDREYCVDLAQLAAFLRETQPEVCEALDLGQDGPTRRKFLARLQGEVSKRGTIDAYSGAT
;
A
#
# COMPACT_ATOMS: atom_id res chain seq x y z
N MET A 1 -21.09 -10.10 26.79
CA MET A 1 -20.24 -10.24 25.59
C MET A 1 -18.81 -9.93 26.01
N THR A 2 -17.93 -10.91 25.95
CA THR A 2 -16.50 -10.72 26.22
C THR A 2 -15.86 -10.28 24.91
N SER A 3 -15.49 -9.01 24.79
CA SER A 3 -14.71 -8.55 23.65
C SER A 3 -13.33 -9.20 23.71
N ASP A 4 -12.89 -9.76 22.60
CA ASP A 4 -11.53 -10.26 22.46
C ASP A 4 -10.56 -9.08 22.52
N THR A 5 -9.84 -8.95 23.64
CA THR A 5 -8.82 -7.92 23.87
C THR A 5 -7.41 -8.40 23.59
N SER A 6 -7.23 -9.56 22.94
CA SER A 6 -5.91 -9.94 22.43
C SER A 6 -5.42 -8.91 21.40
N GLU A 7 -4.10 -8.79 21.22
CA GLU A 7 -3.51 -7.90 20.22
C GLU A 7 -4.07 -8.19 18.82
N ARG A 8 -4.21 -9.48 18.50
CA ARG A 8 -4.81 -9.95 17.25
C ARG A 8 -6.30 -9.62 17.13
N GLY A 9 -7.05 -9.72 18.22
CA GLY A 9 -8.46 -9.32 18.27
C GLY A 9 -8.63 -7.82 17.98
N LEU A 10 -7.78 -6.99 18.60
CA LEU A 10 -7.77 -5.54 18.39
C LEU A 10 -7.34 -5.16 16.97
N GLU A 11 -6.25 -5.75 16.46
CA GLU A 11 -5.75 -5.53 15.09
C GLU A 11 -6.85 -5.82 14.06
N ARG A 12 -7.53 -6.97 14.18
CA ARG A 12 -8.60 -7.37 13.26
C ARG A 12 -9.75 -6.36 13.21
N LEU A 13 -10.11 -5.77 14.35
CA LEU A 13 -11.14 -4.73 14.43
C LEU A 13 -10.69 -3.43 13.76
N ILE A 14 -9.44 -3.02 14.00
CA ILE A 14 -8.85 -1.81 13.38
C ILE A 14 -8.77 -1.98 11.86
N CYS A 15 -8.22 -3.10 11.38
CA CYS A 15 -8.14 -3.42 9.96
C CYS A 15 -9.52 -3.42 9.31
N THR A 16 -10.48 -4.13 9.89
CA THR A 16 -11.86 -4.17 9.34
C THR A 16 -12.49 -2.77 9.27
N ALA A 17 -12.25 -1.92 10.27
CA ALA A 17 -12.78 -0.56 10.28
C ALA A 17 -12.10 0.36 9.25
N LEU A 18 -10.79 0.22 9.02
CA LEU A 18 -10.02 1.13 8.17
C LEU A 18 -9.96 0.71 6.70
N THR A 19 -9.90 -0.59 6.43
CA THR A 19 -9.71 -1.17 5.09
C THR A 19 -10.94 -1.93 4.59
N GLY A 20 -11.93 -2.19 5.44
CA GLY A 20 -13.08 -3.04 5.12
C GLY A 20 -12.78 -4.55 5.18
N ALA A 21 -11.55 -4.95 5.52
CA ALA A 21 -11.14 -6.35 5.60
C ALA A 21 -10.25 -6.60 6.85
N PRO A 22 -10.25 -7.83 7.40
CA PRO A 22 -9.48 -8.14 8.62
C PRO A 22 -7.96 -8.16 8.44
N CYS A 23 -7.44 -7.99 7.21
CA CYS A 23 -6.01 -8.10 6.84
C CYS A 23 -5.31 -9.35 7.43
N ASP A 24 -5.94 -10.53 7.37
CA ASP A 24 -5.34 -11.78 7.86
C ASP A 24 -4.14 -12.21 6.97
N PRO A 25 -3.01 -12.67 7.55
CA PRO A 25 -1.85 -13.11 6.79
C PRO A 25 -2.18 -14.32 5.90
N GLY A 26 -1.74 -14.28 4.63
CA GLY A 26 -2.00 -15.32 3.64
C GLY A 26 -3.32 -15.18 2.87
N VAL A 27 -4.12 -14.14 3.15
CA VAL A 27 -5.24 -13.74 2.27
C VAL A 27 -4.71 -12.64 1.34
N PRO A 28 -4.70 -12.83 0.02
CA PRO A 28 -4.22 -11.80 -0.89
C PRO A 28 -5.08 -10.54 -0.70
N ALA A 29 -4.43 -9.40 -0.46
CA ALA A 29 -5.07 -8.11 -0.29
C ALA A 29 -5.72 -7.56 -1.58
N ASN A 30 -5.96 -8.42 -2.57
CA ASN A 30 -6.36 -8.06 -3.92
C ASN A 30 -7.88 -8.03 -4.10
N MET A 31 -8.64 -7.84 -3.02
CA MET A 31 -10.03 -7.42 -3.11
C MET A 31 -10.11 -5.95 -2.77
N VAL A 32 -9.99 -5.10 -3.79
CA VAL A 32 -10.53 -3.73 -3.74
C VAL A 32 -12.05 -3.88 -3.59
N GLN A 33 -12.51 -4.06 -2.35
CA GLN A 33 -13.94 -4.10 -2.03
C GLN A 33 -14.45 -2.66 -1.99
N GLN A 34 -15.53 -2.43 -2.74
CA GLN A 34 -16.21 -1.14 -2.81
C GLN A 34 -16.52 -0.60 -1.42
N ARG A 35 -15.93 0.56 -1.15
CA ARG A 35 -16.01 1.40 0.05
C ARG A 35 -17.42 1.46 0.66
N PRO A 36 -17.63 0.91 1.88
CA PRO A 36 -18.78 1.27 2.69
C PRO A 36 -18.32 1.64 4.11
N ALA A 37 -17.87 2.89 4.28
CA ALA A 37 -18.02 3.65 5.53
C ALA A 37 -17.41 5.04 5.34
N THR A 38 -18.13 6.07 5.77
CA THR A 38 -17.71 7.47 5.82
C THR A 38 -16.48 7.73 6.71
N TYR A 39 -15.99 6.73 7.45
CA TYR A 39 -14.76 6.77 8.26
C TYR A 39 -13.65 5.84 7.75
N ALA A 40 -13.88 5.01 6.73
CA ALA A 40 -12.81 4.26 6.10
C ALA A 40 -11.93 5.26 5.34
N ALA A 41 -10.76 5.57 5.87
CA ALA A 41 -9.83 6.58 5.35
C ALA A 41 -9.16 6.17 4.01
N GLY A 42 -9.76 5.22 3.28
CA GLY A 42 -9.23 4.74 1.99
C GLY A 42 -7.98 3.88 2.14
N TRP A 43 -7.75 3.30 3.31
CA TRP A 43 -6.61 2.42 3.54
C TRP A 43 -6.83 1.10 2.80
N ILE A 44 -5.79 0.63 2.14
CA ILE A 44 -5.76 -0.66 1.45
C ILE A 44 -5.01 -1.64 2.37
N CYS A 45 -5.50 -2.87 2.53
CA CYS A 45 -4.68 -3.88 3.21
C CYS A 45 -3.40 -4.09 2.40
N GLY A 46 -2.25 -4.07 3.05
CA GLY A 46 -1.02 -4.58 2.44
C GLY A 46 -0.97 -6.10 2.52
N ALA A 47 -0.09 -6.70 1.73
CA ALA A 47 0.32 -8.08 1.91
C ALA A 47 1.85 -8.14 1.96
N ALA A 48 2.36 -9.02 2.83
CA ALA A 48 3.77 -8.99 3.22
C ALA A 48 4.68 -9.52 2.09
N GLU A 49 4.11 -10.32 1.21
CA GLU A 49 4.73 -10.93 0.05
C GLU A 49 5.03 -9.90 -1.05
N GLU A 50 4.24 -8.83 -1.12
CA GLU A 50 4.33 -7.73 -2.07
C GLU A 50 5.30 -6.63 -1.61
N TYR A 51 5.80 -6.73 -0.38
CA TYR A 51 6.82 -5.84 0.16
C TYR A 51 8.21 -6.20 -0.37
N ASP A 52 8.75 -5.34 -1.22
CA ASP A 52 10.11 -5.45 -1.71
C ASP A 52 11.09 -4.90 -0.66
N ARG A 53 11.93 -5.78 -0.12
CA ARG A 53 12.93 -5.44 0.93
C ARG A 53 14.15 -4.70 0.38
N GLU A 54 14.45 -4.82 -0.91
CA GLU A 54 15.56 -4.11 -1.54
C GLU A 54 15.24 -2.61 -1.62
N TYR A 55 13.98 -2.29 -1.95
CA TYR A 55 13.51 -0.92 -2.12
C TYR A 55 12.67 -0.40 -0.93
N CYS A 56 12.43 -1.25 0.07
CA CYS A 56 11.60 -0.97 1.24
C CYS A 56 10.20 -0.43 0.89
N VAL A 57 9.55 -1.02 -0.13
CA VAL A 57 8.28 -0.53 -0.67
C VAL A 57 7.35 -1.68 -1.04
N ASP A 58 6.06 -1.50 -0.79
CA ASP A 58 4.99 -2.36 -1.30
C ASP A 58 4.64 -1.92 -2.73
N LEU A 59 5.02 -2.73 -3.71
CA LEU A 59 4.76 -2.43 -5.13
C LEU A 59 3.27 -2.52 -5.48
N ALA A 60 2.56 -3.42 -4.80
CA ALA A 60 1.11 -3.58 -4.75
C ALA A 60 0.40 -2.23 -4.59
N GLN A 61 0.68 -1.64 -3.43
CA GLN A 61 0.08 -0.38 -2.99
C GLN A 61 0.60 0.82 -3.77
N LEU A 62 1.89 0.86 -4.12
CA LEU A 62 2.44 1.96 -4.92
C LEU A 62 1.78 2.03 -6.30
N ALA A 63 1.59 0.88 -6.95
CA ALA A 63 0.89 0.82 -8.23
C ALA A 63 -0.58 1.18 -8.10
N ALA A 64 -1.26 0.77 -7.02
CA ALA A 64 -2.65 1.18 -6.76
C ALA A 64 -2.76 2.70 -6.59
N PHE A 65 -1.89 3.29 -5.77
CA PHE A 65 -1.83 4.74 -5.54
C PHE A 65 -1.56 5.51 -6.83
N LEU A 66 -0.58 5.08 -7.64
CA LEU A 66 -0.27 5.74 -8.90
C LEU A 66 -1.37 5.58 -9.94
N ARG A 67 -2.08 4.44 -9.99
CA ARG A 67 -3.27 4.30 -10.86
C ARG A 67 -4.38 5.28 -10.49
N GLU A 68 -4.61 5.51 -9.20
CA GLU A 68 -5.66 6.42 -8.73
C GLU A 68 -5.28 7.90 -8.88
N THR A 69 -4.01 8.24 -8.65
CA THR A 69 -3.55 9.64 -8.65
C THR A 69 -3.00 10.10 -9.99
N GLN A 70 -2.28 9.23 -10.71
CA GLN A 70 -1.50 9.56 -11.91
C GLN A 70 -1.44 8.37 -12.89
N PRO A 71 -2.57 7.99 -13.53
CA PRO A 71 -2.68 6.78 -14.34
C PRO A 71 -1.69 6.73 -15.52
N GLU A 72 -1.45 7.86 -16.18
CA GLU A 72 -0.48 7.97 -17.29
C GLU A 72 0.96 7.65 -16.85
N VAL A 73 1.32 8.09 -15.64
CA VAL A 73 2.63 7.81 -15.04
C VAL A 73 2.73 6.34 -14.64
N CYS A 74 1.65 5.77 -14.13
CA CYS A 74 1.61 4.35 -13.78
C CYS A 74 1.85 3.45 -15.00
N GLU A 75 1.26 3.77 -16.15
CA GLU A 75 1.49 3.03 -17.39
C GLU A 75 2.94 3.20 -17.89
N ALA A 76 3.48 4.42 -17.83
CA ALA A 76 4.85 4.70 -18.27
C ALA A 76 5.93 4.03 -17.40
N LEU A 77 5.65 3.80 -16.11
CA LEU A 77 6.58 3.18 -15.16
C LEU A 77 6.60 1.65 -15.25
N ASP A 78 5.57 1.03 -15.84
CA ASP A 78 5.42 -0.42 -16.01
C ASP A 78 5.79 -1.22 -14.74
N LEU A 79 5.20 -0.83 -13.61
CA LEU A 79 5.53 -1.40 -12.30
C LEU A 79 5.19 -2.90 -12.17
N GLY A 80 4.35 -3.42 -13.07
CA GLY A 80 3.95 -4.82 -13.12
C GLY A 80 4.97 -5.76 -13.75
N GLN A 81 5.97 -5.24 -14.47
CA GLN A 81 7.04 -6.03 -15.08
C GLN A 81 8.41 -5.63 -14.51
N ASP A 82 9.30 -6.60 -14.34
CA ASP A 82 10.65 -6.34 -13.87
C ASP A 82 11.55 -5.77 -14.99
N GLY A 83 11.27 -4.53 -15.36
CA GLY A 83 11.97 -3.80 -16.41
C GLY A 83 13.10 -2.89 -15.89
N PRO A 84 14.03 -2.47 -16.78
CA PRO A 84 15.02 -1.45 -16.44
C PRO A 84 14.36 -0.11 -16.04
N THR A 85 13.18 0.19 -16.58
CA THR A 85 12.37 1.37 -16.24
C THR A 85 11.93 1.34 -14.77
N ARG A 86 11.35 0.21 -14.32
CA ARG A 86 10.96 -0.02 -12.92
C ARG A 86 12.14 0.14 -11.98
N ARG A 87 13.24 -0.57 -12.23
CA ARG A 87 14.45 -0.51 -11.37
C ARG A 87 15.03 0.89 -11.26
N LYS A 88 15.09 1.64 -12.37
CA LYS A 88 15.58 3.02 -12.36
C LYS A 88 14.68 3.95 -11.55
N PHE A 89 13.37 3.75 -11.60
CA PHE A 89 12.42 4.50 -10.78
C PHE A 89 12.54 4.14 -9.30
N LEU A 90 12.55 2.85 -8.96
CA LEU A 90 12.66 2.38 -7.58
C LEU A 90 13.97 2.83 -6.92
N ALA A 91 15.09 2.81 -7.64
CA ALA A 91 16.36 3.34 -7.14
C ALA A 91 16.30 4.85 -6.83
N ARG A 92 15.56 5.63 -7.64
CA ARG A 92 15.36 7.07 -7.39
C ARG A 92 14.43 7.31 -6.21
N LEU A 93 13.34 6.53 -6.14
CA LEU A 93 12.38 6.57 -5.04
C LEU A 93 13.04 6.23 -3.71
N GLN A 94 13.83 5.16 -3.66
CA GLN A 94 14.64 4.80 -2.50
C GLN A 94 15.58 5.94 -2.10
N GLY A 95 16.23 6.59 -3.06
CA GLY A 95 17.08 7.75 -2.81
C GLY A 95 16.33 8.93 -2.19
N GLU A 96 15.12 9.23 -2.64
CA GLU A 96 14.30 10.31 -2.07
C GLU A 96 13.71 9.96 -0.70
N VAL A 97 13.22 8.72 -0.53
CA VAL A 97 12.75 8.21 0.77
C VAL A 97 13.90 8.24 1.78
N SER A 98 15.13 7.89 1.39
CA SER A 98 16.30 7.92 2.28
C SER A 98 16.71 9.34 2.67
N LYS A 99 16.48 10.34 1.82
CA LYS A 99 16.87 11.74 2.08
C LYS A 99 15.82 12.51 2.88
N ARG A 100 14.54 12.29 2.57
CA ARG A 100 13.42 13.13 3.03
C ARG A 100 12.42 12.39 3.92
N GLY A 101 12.50 11.06 3.95
CA GLY A 101 11.52 10.21 4.60
C GLY A 101 10.33 9.89 3.70
N THR A 102 9.65 8.80 4.02
CA THR A 102 8.52 8.26 3.23
C THR A 102 7.37 9.24 3.11
N ILE A 103 7.03 9.96 4.18
CA ILE A 103 5.87 10.87 4.19
C ILE A 103 6.12 12.08 3.26
N ASP A 104 7.32 12.65 3.26
CA ASP A 104 7.66 13.80 2.38
C ASP A 104 7.72 13.37 0.91
N ALA A 105 8.22 12.16 0.64
CA ALA A 105 8.28 11.61 -0.72
C ALA A 105 6.90 11.44 -1.38
N TYR A 106 5.84 11.25 -0.59
CA TYR A 106 4.47 11.08 -1.09
C TYR A 106 3.54 12.28 -0.82
N SER A 107 3.92 13.25 0.02
CA SER A 107 3.10 14.45 0.29
C SER A 107 3.28 15.55 -0.75
N GLY A 108 4.36 15.53 -1.54
CA GLY A 108 4.67 16.55 -2.54
C GLY A 108 3.88 16.48 -3.85
N ALA A 109 2.95 15.53 -3.99
CA ALA A 109 2.04 15.44 -5.13
C ALA A 109 0.78 16.26 -4.85
N THR A 110 0.85 17.58 -5.02
CA THR A 110 -0.32 18.46 -5.13
C THR A 110 -0.14 19.39 -6.31
#